data_AF-A0A9Q0U2G9-F1
#
_entry.id   AF-A0A9Q0U2G9-F1
#
_cell.length_a   1.000
_cell.length_b   1.000
_cell.length_c   1.000
_cell.angle_alpha   90.00
_cell.angle_beta   90.00
_cell.angle_gamma   90.00
#
_symmetry.space_group_name_H-M   'P 1'
#
loop_
_entity.id
_entity.type
_entity.pdbx_description
1 polymer ?
#
loop_
_entity_poly.entity_id
_entity_poly.type
_entity_poly.pdbx_seq_one_letter_code
_entity_poly.pdbx_strand_id
1 'polypeptide(L)'
;MNRLMFKLGIVCMSMMFYTCQATSNLHPLILVPGNGGNQLEARLTRGYKPSSLFCHWYPIVKQKGGWFRLWFDAGVLLAPFTQCFADRMTLFYDKDLDDYRNAPGVETRVLHFGSTQSLLYLDPNLKRATAYMAPLVESLEEIGYVNGETLFGAPYDFRYGLAAEGHPSKVGSKFLQDLKDLVEKASRNNGGKPVIIVSHSLGGLFVLQLLNKNPLSWRRKYIKHFVAISAPWGGTVEQMTTFASGYTLGVPFVDPLLVREEQRTSESNSWLLPTAKVFGERKLVITPNATYSAHEITQFLNDIGFSRGVYPYTTRILPLTEQLIAPEVPITCMVGSGVRTPETLFYGENGFDEQPDVVYGDGDGHGKHGKPTSTGEILGRGEKSSPQDN
;
A
#
# COMPACT_ATOMS: atom_id res chain seq x y z
N MET A 1 53.86 23.66 34.00
CA MET A 1 52.58 24.24 33.57
C MET A 1 52.01 23.72 32.24
N ASN A 2 52.81 23.13 31.33
CA ASN A 2 52.32 22.83 29.96
C ASN A 2 51.62 21.46 29.73
N ARG A 3 51.81 20.44 30.58
CA ARG A 3 51.18 19.11 30.35
C ARG A 3 49.76 18.98 30.89
N LEU A 4 49.39 19.79 31.88
CA LEU A 4 48.05 19.73 32.50
C LEU A 4 47.02 20.47 31.64
N MET A 5 47.39 21.61 31.04
CA MET A 5 46.52 22.37 30.13
C MET A 5 46.24 21.61 28.83
N PHE A 6 47.22 20.86 28.30
CA PHE A 6 47.03 20.06 27.08
C PHE A 6 46.08 18.87 27.31
N LYS A 7 46.15 18.22 28.48
CA LYS A 7 45.21 17.15 28.86
C LYS A 7 43.79 17.68 29.13
N LEU A 8 43.66 18.88 29.72
CA LEU A 8 42.36 19.52 29.94
C LEU A 8 41.69 19.94 28.62
N GLY A 9 42.48 20.42 27.65
CA GLY A 9 42.00 20.76 26.31
C GLY A 9 41.46 19.56 25.54
N ILE A 10 42.15 18.42 25.58
CA ILE A 10 41.70 17.19 24.91
C ILE A 10 40.44 16.61 25.57
N VAL A 11 40.31 16.69 26.90
CA VAL A 11 39.10 16.25 27.63
C VAL A 11 37.91 17.18 27.35
N CYS A 12 38.11 18.49 27.24
CA CYS A 12 37.04 19.43 26.84
C CYS A 12 36.61 19.22 25.39
N MET A 13 37.54 18.95 24.48
CA MET A 13 37.22 18.68 23.07
C MET A 13 36.47 17.36 22.92
N SER A 14 36.89 16.31 23.63
CA SER A 14 36.16 15.03 23.65
C SER A 14 34.80 15.13 24.36
N MET A 15 34.65 15.88 25.45
CA MET A 15 33.34 16.14 26.06
C MET A 15 32.41 16.99 25.18
N MET A 16 32.93 17.91 24.37
CA MET A 16 32.15 18.66 23.37
C MET A 16 31.66 17.77 22.22
N PHE A 17 32.43 16.74 21.81
CA PHE A 17 31.97 15.75 20.83
C PHE A 17 30.98 14.73 21.40
N TYR A 18 30.93 14.54 22.73
CA TYR A 18 29.95 13.64 23.37
C TYR A 18 28.62 14.32 23.77
N THR A 19 28.50 15.64 23.67
CA THR A 19 27.30 16.38 24.12
C THR A 19 26.61 17.22 23.05
N CYS A 20 27.07 17.16 21.80
CA CYS A 20 26.37 17.77 20.66
C CYS A 20 25.90 16.68 19.68
N GLN A 21 25.14 15.69 20.18
CA GLN A 21 24.07 15.17 19.34
C GLN A 21 23.13 16.36 19.15
N ALA A 22 23.20 17.02 18.01
CA ALA A 22 22.18 17.97 17.61
C ALA A 22 20.85 17.22 17.73
N THR A 23 20.11 17.49 18.81
CA THR A 23 18.78 16.95 19.00
C THR A 23 17.95 17.63 17.94
N SER A 24 17.85 16.98 16.79
CA SER A 24 17.00 17.42 15.70
C SER A 24 15.64 17.75 16.31
N ASN A 25 15.17 18.99 16.13
CA ASN A 25 13.86 19.39 16.63
C ASN A 25 12.72 18.64 15.94
N LEU A 26 13.02 17.90 14.87
CA LEU A 26 12.07 17.09 14.12
C LEU A 26 11.49 15.96 14.97
N HIS A 27 10.22 15.69 14.71
CA HIS A 27 9.58 14.46 15.15
C HIS A 27 10.01 13.33 14.21
N PRO A 28 10.25 12.11 14.70
CA PRO A 28 10.53 10.97 13.84
C PRO A 28 9.37 10.75 12.86
N LEU A 29 9.70 10.38 11.62
CA LEU A 29 8.75 10.23 10.52
C LEU A 29 8.78 8.82 9.94
N ILE A 30 7.61 8.20 9.76
CA ILE A 30 7.48 6.88 9.12
C ILE A 30 6.68 7.01 7.83
N LEU A 31 7.24 6.52 6.73
CA LEU A 31 6.59 6.42 5.43
C LEU A 31 5.94 5.04 5.25
N VAL A 32 4.66 5.02 4.89
CA VAL A 32 3.90 3.79 4.59
C VAL A 32 3.42 3.81 3.13
N PRO A 33 3.92 2.92 2.26
CA PRO A 33 3.63 2.96 0.83
C PRO A 33 2.22 2.49 0.48
N GLY A 34 1.80 2.77 -0.76
CA GLY A 34 0.57 2.25 -1.35
C GLY A 34 0.72 0.85 -1.93
N ASN A 35 -0.34 0.39 -2.63
CA ASN A 35 -0.32 -0.88 -3.36
C ASN A 35 0.79 -0.84 -4.42
N GLY A 36 1.61 -1.88 -4.50
CA GLY A 36 2.78 -1.91 -5.40
C GLY A 36 3.90 -0.90 -5.06
N GLY A 37 3.81 -0.17 -3.95
CA GLY A 37 4.71 0.95 -3.63
C GLY A 37 6.05 0.57 -2.99
N ASN A 38 6.41 -0.71 -2.95
CA ASN A 38 7.72 -1.16 -2.49
C ASN A 38 8.17 -2.40 -3.24
N GLN A 39 9.48 -2.65 -3.23
CA GLN A 39 10.03 -3.88 -3.79
C GLN A 39 9.54 -5.12 -3.05
N LEU A 40 9.28 -6.19 -3.80
CA LEU A 40 8.95 -7.52 -3.28
C LEU A 40 9.90 -8.55 -3.90
N GLU A 41 10.44 -9.45 -3.07
CA GLU A 41 11.25 -10.56 -3.55
C GLU A 41 10.52 -11.88 -3.42
N ALA A 42 10.88 -12.82 -4.29
CA ALA A 42 10.41 -14.19 -4.23
C ALA A 42 11.56 -15.20 -4.29
N ARG A 43 11.26 -16.41 -3.82
CA ARG A 43 12.10 -17.59 -3.93
C ARG A 43 11.23 -18.78 -4.32
N LEU A 44 11.70 -19.57 -5.29
CA LEU A 44 11.02 -20.78 -5.75
C LEU A 44 11.60 -22.00 -5.02
N THR A 45 10.73 -22.82 -4.44
CA THR A 45 11.08 -24.06 -3.74
C THR A 45 10.81 -25.29 -4.61
N ARG A 46 11.12 -26.49 -4.09
CA ARG A 46 10.85 -27.76 -4.80
C ARG A 46 9.36 -27.99 -5.10
N GLY A 47 8.46 -27.31 -4.40
CA GLY A 47 7.02 -27.39 -4.64
C GLY A 47 6.54 -26.57 -5.83
N TYR A 48 7.38 -25.71 -6.42
CA TYR A 48 6.99 -24.84 -7.52
C TYR A 48 6.82 -25.64 -8.80
N LYS A 49 5.64 -25.52 -9.42
CA LYS A 49 5.32 -26.13 -10.71
C LYS A 49 5.21 -25.01 -11.75
N PRO A 50 6.19 -24.85 -12.66
CA PRO A 50 6.15 -23.78 -13.65
C PRO A 50 5.03 -24.04 -14.66
N SER A 51 4.29 -22.99 -15.03
CA SER A 51 3.23 -23.03 -16.05
C SER A 51 3.78 -23.21 -17.48
N SER A 52 5.04 -22.82 -17.70
CA SER A 52 5.72 -22.91 -18.99
C SER A 52 7.21 -23.20 -18.82
N LEU A 53 7.86 -23.60 -19.92
CA LEU A 53 9.32 -23.74 -19.95
C LEU A 53 10.01 -22.42 -19.60
N PHE A 54 9.53 -21.27 -20.08
CA PHE A 54 10.09 -19.96 -19.72
C PHE A 54 10.06 -19.73 -18.20
N CYS A 55 8.96 -20.08 -17.54
CA CYS A 55 8.84 -19.94 -16.08
C CYS A 55 9.70 -20.94 -15.29
N HIS A 56 10.23 -21.99 -15.92
CA HIS A 56 11.20 -22.85 -15.27
C HIS A 56 12.57 -22.15 -15.13
N TRP A 57 13.03 -21.48 -16.19
CA TRP A 57 14.37 -20.88 -16.26
C TRP A 57 14.42 -19.43 -15.79
N TYR A 58 13.32 -18.68 -15.92
CA TYR A 58 13.25 -17.27 -15.54
C TYR A 58 12.95 -17.09 -14.04
N PRO A 59 13.54 -16.13 -13.31
CA PRO A 59 14.64 -15.28 -13.76
C PRO A 59 15.98 -16.04 -13.72
N ILE A 60 16.86 -15.65 -14.64
CA ILE A 60 18.21 -16.21 -14.78
C ILE A 60 19.09 -15.78 -13.60
N VAL A 61 18.95 -14.52 -13.16
CA VAL A 61 19.76 -13.95 -12.09
C VAL A 61 19.03 -14.11 -10.76
N LYS A 62 19.69 -14.77 -9.80
CA LYS A 62 19.19 -14.97 -8.43
C LYS A 62 20.27 -14.54 -7.44
N GLN A 63 19.85 -13.96 -6.34
CA GLN A 63 20.68 -13.58 -5.21
C GLN A 63 20.95 -14.79 -4.29
N LYS A 64 21.72 -14.55 -3.22
CA LYS A 64 22.02 -15.54 -2.18
C LYS A 64 20.74 -16.20 -1.68
N GLY A 65 20.75 -17.54 -1.62
CA GLY A 65 19.62 -18.33 -1.14
C GLY A 65 18.48 -18.47 -2.15
N GLY A 66 18.67 -18.07 -3.41
CA GLY A 66 17.71 -18.26 -4.49
C GLY A 66 16.63 -17.18 -4.61
N TRP A 67 16.80 -16.07 -3.87
CA TRP A 67 15.88 -14.92 -3.93
C TRP A 67 16.08 -14.10 -5.20
N PHE A 68 15.00 -13.56 -5.75
CA PHE A 68 15.03 -12.63 -6.87
C PHE A 68 13.93 -11.59 -6.68
N ARG A 69 14.03 -10.47 -7.38
CA ARG A 69 13.00 -9.44 -7.34
C ARG A 69 11.78 -9.91 -8.12
N LEU A 70 10.64 -10.00 -7.43
CA LEU A 70 9.35 -10.30 -8.03
C LEU A 70 8.67 -9.00 -8.50
N TRP A 71 8.81 -7.92 -7.74
CA TRP A 71 8.22 -6.62 -8.07
C TRP A 71 9.16 -5.46 -7.72
N PHE A 72 9.37 -4.45 -8.58
CA PHE A 72 9.07 -4.44 -10.02
C PHE A 72 10.28 -4.96 -10.80
N ASP A 73 10.03 -5.77 -11.84
CA ASP A 73 11.05 -6.32 -12.73
C ASP A 73 10.68 -6.03 -14.18
N ALA A 74 11.54 -5.36 -14.96
CA ALA A 74 11.16 -4.96 -16.32
C ALA A 74 10.88 -6.12 -17.28
N GLY A 75 11.24 -7.36 -16.92
CA GLY A 75 10.95 -8.54 -17.73
C GLY A 75 9.45 -8.78 -17.94
N VAL A 76 8.56 -8.30 -17.06
CA VAL A 76 7.10 -8.44 -17.23
C VAL A 76 6.58 -7.76 -18.51
N LEU A 77 7.34 -6.86 -19.14
CA LEU A 77 6.98 -6.26 -20.43
C LEU A 77 6.94 -7.26 -21.60
N LEU A 78 7.48 -8.45 -21.42
CA LEU A 78 7.45 -9.52 -22.43
C LEU A 78 6.44 -10.59 -22.01
N ALA A 79 5.41 -10.81 -22.84
CA ALA A 79 4.27 -11.68 -22.52
C ALA A 79 4.61 -13.04 -21.87
N PRO A 80 5.63 -13.81 -22.34
CA PRO A 80 6.00 -15.07 -21.69
C PRO A 80 6.43 -14.91 -20.22
N PHE A 81 7.04 -13.78 -19.86
CA PHE A 81 7.47 -13.48 -18.49
C PHE A 81 6.37 -12.81 -17.67
N THR A 82 5.42 -12.12 -18.31
CA THR A 82 4.19 -11.64 -17.65
C THR A 82 3.44 -12.81 -17.01
N GLN A 83 3.26 -13.93 -17.74
CA GLN A 83 2.60 -15.11 -17.18
C GLN A 83 3.38 -15.68 -15.98
N CYS A 84 4.71 -15.75 -16.07
CA CYS A 84 5.55 -16.21 -14.96
C CYS A 84 5.44 -15.30 -13.74
N PHE A 85 5.38 -13.99 -13.95
CA PHE A 85 5.13 -13.01 -12.90
C PHE A 85 3.77 -13.28 -12.25
N ALA A 86 2.72 -13.43 -13.06
CA ALA A 86 1.36 -13.66 -12.57
C ALA A 86 1.22 -14.91 -11.71
N ASP A 87 1.75 -16.03 -12.16
CA ASP A 87 1.68 -17.29 -11.42
C ASP A 87 2.39 -17.20 -10.06
N ARG A 88 3.45 -16.39 -9.96
CA ARG A 88 4.25 -16.22 -8.74
C ARG A 88 3.70 -15.14 -7.81
N MET A 89 3.05 -14.13 -8.39
CA MET A 89 2.41 -13.04 -7.67
C MET A 89 1.09 -13.49 -7.04
N THR A 90 0.41 -14.47 -7.67
CA THR A 90 -0.86 -15.05 -7.23
C THR A 90 -0.86 -15.48 -5.75
N LEU A 91 -1.93 -15.12 -5.05
CA LEU A 91 -2.27 -15.64 -3.74
C LEU A 91 -3.37 -16.71 -3.84
N PHE A 92 -3.45 -17.56 -2.83
CA PHE A 92 -4.50 -18.57 -2.71
C PHE A 92 -5.20 -18.38 -1.38
N TYR A 93 -6.51 -18.19 -1.43
CA TYR A 93 -7.34 -18.27 -0.24
C TYR A 93 -7.47 -19.73 0.18
N ASP A 94 -7.02 -20.05 1.38
CA ASP A 94 -7.09 -21.38 1.97
C ASP A 94 -8.26 -21.44 2.95
N LYS A 95 -9.27 -22.25 2.64
CA LYS A 95 -10.52 -22.31 3.42
C LYS A 95 -10.32 -22.90 4.81
N ASP A 96 -9.37 -23.81 4.97
CA ASP A 96 -9.13 -24.48 6.25
C ASP A 96 -8.38 -23.57 7.22
N LEU A 97 -7.45 -22.76 6.68
CA LEU A 97 -6.77 -21.72 7.44
C LEU A 97 -7.61 -20.47 7.61
N ASP A 98 -8.63 -20.29 6.75
CA ASP A 98 -9.34 -19.04 6.54
C ASP A 98 -8.35 -17.87 6.42
N ASP A 99 -7.36 -18.00 5.54
CA ASP A 99 -6.36 -16.96 5.30
C ASP A 99 -5.75 -17.14 3.90
N TYR A 100 -5.06 -16.11 3.44
CA TYR A 100 -4.33 -16.16 2.18
C TYR A 100 -2.93 -16.72 2.38
N ARG A 101 -2.43 -17.41 1.36
CA ARG A 101 -1.04 -17.85 1.27
C ARG A 101 -0.49 -17.67 -0.12
N ASN A 102 0.83 -17.63 -0.22
CA ASN A 102 1.51 -17.62 -1.50
C ASN A 102 1.16 -18.84 -2.35
N ALA A 103 1.34 -18.70 -3.68
CA ALA A 103 1.31 -19.81 -4.60
C ALA A 103 2.16 -21.01 -4.13
N PRO A 104 1.71 -22.26 -4.34
CA PRO A 104 2.48 -23.44 -3.98
C PRO A 104 3.91 -23.39 -4.52
N GLY A 105 4.88 -23.52 -3.62
CA GLY A 105 6.30 -23.47 -3.95
C GLY A 105 6.88 -22.07 -4.14
N VAL A 106 6.12 -21.01 -3.87
CA VAL A 106 6.58 -19.63 -3.88
C VAL A 106 6.66 -19.09 -2.46
N GLU A 107 7.81 -18.56 -2.10
CA GLU A 107 8.01 -17.79 -0.88
C GLU A 107 8.25 -16.33 -1.25
N THR A 108 7.76 -15.40 -0.43
CA THR A 108 7.96 -13.96 -0.63
C THR A 108 8.61 -13.33 0.59
N ARG A 109 9.34 -12.23 0.37
CA ARG A 109 9.85 -11.40 1.45
C ARG A 109 9.89 -9.93 1.03
N VAL A 110 9.72 -9.08 2.03
CA VAL A 110 9.85 -7.63 1.91
C VAL A 110 11.21 -7.24 2.46
N LEU A 111 11.90 -6.35 1.76
CA LEU A 111 13.22 -5.88 2.16
C LEU A 111 13.16 -4.51 2.86
N HIS A 112 14.19 -4.26 3.68
CA HIS A 112 14.51 -2.94 4.25
C HIS A 112 13.41 -2.34 5.14
N PHE A 113 12.68 -3.15 5.90
CA PHE A 113 11.75 -2.62 6.90
C PHE A 113 12.49 -1.76 7.94
N GLY A 114 11.97 -0.56 8.21
CA GLY A 114 12.63 0.47 9.02
C GLY A 114 13.60 1.37 8.23
N SER A 115 13.62 1.29 6.90
CA SER A 115 14.45 2.12 6.02
C SER A 115 13.63 2.51 4.78
N THR A 116 13.93 3.66 4.18
CA THR A 116 13.24 4.15 2.97
C THR A 116 13.71 3.45 1.69
N GLN A 117 14.80 2.68 1.74
CA GLN A 117 15.49 2.13 0.56
C GLN A 117 14.57 1.38 -0.43
N SER A 118 13.64 0.56 0.07
CA SER A 118 12.73 -0.22 -0.78
C SER A 118 11.54 0.57 -1.32
N LEU A 119 11.36 1.83 -0.88
CA LEU A 119 10.28 2.73 -1.29
C LEU A 119 10.73 3.73 -2.37
N LEU A 120 12.04 3.93 -2.54
CA LEU A 120 12.58 4.97 -3.43
C LEU A 120 12.28 4.66 -4.90
N TYR A 121 12.66 3.46 -5.32
CA TYR A 121 12.58 2.99 -6.71
C TYR A 121 12.05 1.56 -6.74
N LEU A 122 11.05 1.29 -7.57
CA LEU A 122 10.52 -0.09 -7.74
C LEU A 122 11.52 -0.98 -8.48
N ASP A 123 12.28 -0.42 -9.42
CA ASP A 123 13.47 -1.03 -10.01
C ASP A 123 14.69 -0.09 -9.88
N PRO A 124 15.64 -0.40 -8.99
CA PRO A 124 16.90 0.34 -8.85
C PRO A 124 17.75 0.45 -10.13
N ASN A 125 17.55 -0.43 -11.12
CA ASN A 125 18.22 -0.36 -12.42
C ASN A 125 17.54 0.64 -13.37
N LEU A 126 16.30 1.04 -13.09
CA LEU A 126 15.47 1.92 -13.92
C LEU A 126 14.96 3.14 -13.13
N LYS A 127 15.85 3.75 -12.32
CA LYS A 127 15.51 4.83 -11.37
C LYS A 127 14.62 5.93 -11.95
N ARG A 128 14.87 6.38 -13.19
CA ARG A 128 14.10 7.45 -13.83
C ARG A 128 12.65 7.07 -14.16
N ALA A 129 12.40 5.79 -14.46
CA ALA A 129 11.09 5.30 -14.86
C ALA A 129 10.28 4.73 -13.69
N THR A 130 10.96 4.32 -12.61
CA THR A 130 10.32 3.63 -11.48
C THR A 130 10.51 4.34 -10.15
N ALA A 131 10.83 5.63 -10.17
CA ALA A 131 10.84 6.44 -8.95
C ALA A 131 9.45 6.48 -8.34
N TYR A 132 9.36 6.24 -7.03
CA TYR A 132 8.11 6.28 -6.30
C TYR A 132 8.18 7.30 -5.15
N MET A 133 8.74 6.94 -3.99
CA MET A 133 8.92 7.88 -2.88
C MET A 133 10.27 8.62 -2.91
N ALA A 134 11.12 8.40 -3.92
CA ALA A 134 12.43 9.06 -4.01
C ALA A 134 12.35 10.60 -3.89
N PRO A 135 11.49 11.32 -4.66
CA PRO A 135 11.42 12.78 -4.55
C PRO A 135 10.96 13.27 -3.16
N LEU A 136 10.04 12.54 -2.52
CA LEU A 136 9.58 12.86 -1.17
C LEU A 136 10.70 12.66 -0.14
N VAL A 137 11.42 11.54 -0.23
CA VAL A 137 12.54 11.25 0.69
C VAL A 137 13.66 12.27 0.50
N GLU A 138 14.02 12.62 -0.73
CA GLU A 138 15.03 13.65 -1.03
C GLU A 138 14.63 15.00 -0.40
N SER A 139 13.38 15.42 -0.57
CA SER A 139 12.86 16.66 0.04
C SER A 139 12.88 16.64 1.58
N LEU A 140 12.62 15.48 2.18
CA LEU A 140 12.68 15.31 3.64
C LEU A 140 14.14 15.35 4.15
N GLU A 141 15.06 14.72 3.43
CA GLU A 141 16.49 14.71 3.77
C GLU A 141 17.08 16.12 3.65
N GLU A 142 16.66 16.93 2.68
CA GLU A 142 17.06 18.33 2.54
C GLU A 142 16.69 19.20 3.75
N ILE A 143 15.58 18.89 4.44
CA ILE A 143 15.17 19.58 5.67
C ILE A 143 15.74 18.95 6.96
N GLY A 144 16.65 17.98 6.83
CA GLY A 144 17.42 17.41 7.94
C GLY A 144 16.90 16.08 8.49
N TYR A 145 15.99 15.39 7.79
CA TYR A 145 15.70 14.00 8.09
C TYR A 145 16.85 13.08 7.67
N VAL A 146 17.02 11.97 8.38
CA VAL A 146 18.10 10.99 8.13
C VAL A 146 17.48 9.60 8.13
N ASN A 147 17.62 8.90 7.00
CA ASN A 147 17.11 7.55 6.84
C ASN A 147 17.71 6.58 7.88
N GLY A 148 16.84 5.82 8.56
CA GLY A 148 17.19 4.88 9.61
C GLY A 148 17.39 5.50 11.00
N GLU A 149 17.34 6.83 11.13
CA GLU A 149 17.52 7.55 12.39
C GLU A 149 16.30 8.38 12.79
N THR A 150 15.89 9.33 11.93
CA THR A 150 14.73 10.19 12.12
C THR A 150 13.66 9.95 11.06
N LEU A 151 14.02 9.32 9.93
CA LEU A 151 13.13 8.96 8.83
C LEU A 151 13.18 7.44 8.60
N PHE A 152 12.02 6.82 8.50
CA PHE A 152 11.90 5.37 8.37
C PHE A 152 10.89 5.00 7.27
N GLY A 153 11.09 3.87 6.62
CA GLY A 153 10.09 3.26 5.74
C GLY A 153 9.48 2.01 6.37
N ALA A 154 8.20 1.79 6.11
CA ALA A 154 7.45 0.61 6.53
C ALA A 154 6.88 -0.14 5.30
N PRO A 155 7.74 -0.72 4.44
CA PRO A 155 7.32 -1.55 3.32
C PRO A 155 6.60 -2.82 3.81
N TYR A 156 5.70 -3.36 2.97
CA TYR A 156 4.94 -4.58 3.30
C TYR A 156 4.66 -5.42 2.06
N ASP A 157 4.14 -6.63 2.26
CA ASP A 157 3.67 -7.48 1.15
C ASP A 157 2.29 -6.98 0.76
N PHE A 158 2.27 -6.02 -0.18
CA PHE A 158 1.09 -5.25 -0.56
C PHE A 158 -0.03 -6.07 -1.21
N ARG A 159 0.19 -7.37 -1.48
CA ARG A 159 -0.85 -8.28 -1.95
C ARG A 159 -1.81 -8.71 -0.84
N TYR A 160 -1.33 -8.73 0.40
CA TYR A 160 -2.13 -9.12 1.57
C TYR A 160 -2.88 -7.91 2.12
N GLY A 161 -4.08 -8.17 2.61
CA GLY A 161 -4.92 -7.18 3.27
C GLY A 161 -5.02 -7.47 4.77
N LEU A 162 -6.10 -6.97 5.36
CA LEU A 162 -6.58 -7.39 6.67
C LEU A 162 -7.93 -8.06 6.51
N ALA A 163 -8.39 -8.71 7.57
CA ALA A 163 -9.71 -9.31 7.65
C ALA A 163 -10.52 -8.71 8.79
N ALA A 164 -11.84 -8.85 8.70
CA ALA A 164 -12.78 -8.54 9.76
C ALA A 164 -12.45 -9.31 11.05
N GLU A 165 -12.96 -8.81 12.18
CA GLU A 165 -12.81 -9.47 13.47
C GLU A 165 -13.31 -10.92 13.43
N GLY A 166 -12.59 -11.83 14.08
CA GLY A 166 -12.88 -13.28 14.05
C GLY A 166 -12.17 -14.06 12.94
N HIS A 167 -11.58 -13.37 11.95
CA HIS A 167 -10.84 -13.99 10.86
C HIS A 167 -9.32 -13.81 11.03
N PRO A 168 -8.48 -14.83 10.78
CA PRO A 168 -7.04 -14.67 10.81
C PRO A 168 -6.55 -13.90 9.58
N SER A 169 -5.53 -13.08 9.76
CA SER A 169 -4.80 -12.40 8.69
C SER A 169 -3.33 -12.31 9.10
N LYS A 170 -2.57 -13.38 8.85
CA LYS A 170 -1.23 -13.55 9.43
C LYS A 170 -0.26 -12.49 8.92
N VAL A 171 -0.22 -12.25 7.62
CA VAL A 171 0.74 -11.31 7.00
C VAL A 171 0.37 -9.87 7.34
N GLY A 172 -0.91 -9.50 7.18
CA GLY A 172 -1.40 -8.15 7.50
C GLY A 172 -1.28 -7.81 8.99
N SER A 173 -1.68 -8.72 9.89
CA SER A 173 -1.56 -8.49 11.33
C SER A 173 -0.11 -8.43 11.80
N LYS A 174 0.78 -9.22 11.19
CA LYS A 174 2.22 -9.11 11.45
C LYS A 174 2.75 -7.74 11.05
N PHE A 175 2.36 -7.21 9.89
CA PHE A 175 2.77 -5.87 9.48
C PHE A 175 2.28 -4.79 10.45
N LEU A 176 1.02 -4.86 10.92
CA LEU A 176 0.54 -3.91 11.94
C LEU A 176 1.36 -3.97 13.23
N GLN A 177 1.74 -5.17 13.67
CA GLN A 177 2.60 -5.34 14.84
C GLN A 177 4.00 -4.76 14.60
N ASP A 178 4.62 -5.08 13.46
CA ASP A 178 5.95 -4.56 13.11
C ASP A 178 5.94 -3.02 12.98
N LEU A 179 4.85 -2.44 12.45
CA LEU A 179 4.66 -0.99 12.34
C LEU A 179 4.48 -0.34 13.72
N LYS A 180 3.72 -0.97 14.62
CA LYS A 180 3.61 -0.53 16.01
C LYS A 180 4.98 -0.51 16.70
N ASP A 181 5.75 -1.58 16.55
CA ASP A 181 7.08 -1.70 17.13
C ASP A 181 8.05 -0.66 16.56
N LEU A 182 7.93 -0.36 15.25
CA LEU A 182 8.69 0.71 14.60
C LEU A 182 8.33 2.09 15.16
N VAL A 183 7.04 2.39 15.35
CA VAL A 183 6.59 3.65 15.98
C VAL A 183 7.21 3.81 17.36
N GLU A 184 7.14 2.78 18.20
CA GLU A 184 7.68 2.85 19.56
C GLU A 184 9.21 2.96 19.56
N LYS A 185 9.90 2.23 18.67
CA LYS A 185 11.35 2.30 18.51
C LYS A 185 11.80 3.66 18.01
N ALA A 186 11.16 4.19 16.97
CA ALA A 186 11.45 5.50 16.41
C ALA A 186 11.25 6.58 17.48
N SER A 187 10.17 6.53 18.24
CA SER A 187 9.94 7.43 19.37
C SER A 187 11.04 7.33 20.43
N ARG A 188 11.36 6.13 20.92
CA ARG A 188 12.42 5.92 21.93
C ARG A 188 13.78 6.44 21.47
N ASN A 189 14.17 6.16 20.23
CA ASN A 189 15.45 6.57 19.67
C ASN A 189 15.54 8.08 19.41
N ASN A 190 14.39 8.76 19.34
CA ASN A 190 14.29 10.21 19.09
C ASN A 190 13.81 10.96 20.34
N GLY A 191 14.34 10.60 21.51
CA GLY A 191 14.11 11.32 22.77
C GLY A 191 12.67 11.20 23.30
N GLY A 192 11.94 10.14 22.95
CA GLY A 192 10.55 9.93 23.34
C GLY A 192 9.55 10.80 22.59
N LYS A 193 9.97 11.51 21.53
CA LYS A 193 9.06 12.34 20.72
C LYS A 193 8.00 11.46 20.04
N PRO A 194 6.74 11.93 19.94
CA PRO A 194 5.72 11.23 19.18
C PRO A 194 6.04 11.30 17.67
N VAL A 195 5.60 10.29 16.93
CA VAL A 195 5.91 10.02 15.52
C VAL A 195 4.89 10.67 14.58
N ILE A 196 5.36 11.19 13.46
CA ILE A 196 4.51 11.55 12.32
C ILE A 196 4.47 10.36 11.37
N ILE A 197 3.28 9.91 11.00
CA ILE A 197 3.11 8.86 9.98
C ILE A 197 2.61 9.52 8.70
N VAL A 198 3.32 9.31 7.60
CA VAL A 198 2.88 9.73 6.26
C VAL A 198 2.59 8.47 5.44
N SER A 199 1.38 8.34 4.93
CA SER A 199 1.00 7.22 4.09
C SER A 199 0.57 7.67 2.69
N HIS A 200 0.67 6.74 1.74
CA HIS A 200 0.11 6.91 0.41
C HIS A 200 -0.90 5.80 0.10
N SER A 201 -2.04 6.16 -0.50
CA SER A 201 -3.03 5.23 -1.03
C SER A 201 -3.39 4.12 -0.02
N LEU A 202 -3.30 2.84 -0.40
CA LEU A 202 -3.56 1.67 0.45
C LEU A 202 -2.88 1.72 1.82
N GLY A 203 -1.68 2.31 1.91
CA GLY A 203 -0.96 2.48 3.18
C GLY A 203 -1.77 3.26 4.22
N GLY A 204 -2.64 4.18 3.79
CA GLY A 204 -3.54 4.90 4.68
C GLY A 204 -4.58 4.00 5.36
N LEU A 205 -5.07 2.97 4.67
CA LEU A 205 -5.99 2.00 5.26
C LEU A 205 -5.30 1.16 6.34
N PHE A 206 -4.06 0.74 6.11
CA PHE A 206 -3.26 0.06 7.13
C PHE A 206 -2.97 0.93 8.34
N VAL A 207 -2.59 2.20 8.13
CA VAL A 207 -2.35 3.14 9.24
C VAL A 207 -3.64 3.38 10.03
N LEU A 208 -4.79 3.52 9.35
CA LEU A 208 -6.08 3.64 10.03
C LEU A 208 -6.36 2.41 10.91
N GLN A 209 -6.09 1.21 10.40
CA GLN A 209 -6.27 -0.04 11.15
C GLN A 209 -5.29 -0.18 12.32
N LEU A 210 -4.03 0.26 12.17
CA LEU A 210 -3.08 0.36 13.28
C LEU A 210 -3.66 1.23 14.39
N LEU A 211 -4.17 2.43 14.04
CA LEU A 211 -4.67 3.39 15.01
C LEU A 211 -5.93 2.85 15.71
N ASN A 212 -6.89 2.32 14.95
CA ASN A 212 -8.15 1.81 15.50
C ASN A 212 -7.96 0.57 16.41
N LYS A 213 -6.95 -0.27 16.14
CA LYS A 213 -6.64 -1.46 16.96
C LYS A 213 -5.77 -1.16 18.18
N ASN A 214 -5.34 0.08 18.39
CA ASN A 214 -4.55 0.47 19.55
C ASN A 214 -5.32 1.41 20.49
N PRO A 215 -5.15 1.27 21.82
CA PRO A 215 -5.88 2.08 22.78
C PRO A 215 -5.53 3.55 22.63
N LEU A 216 -6.48 4.43 22.98
CA LEU A 216 -6.33 5.88 22.87
C LEU A 216 -5.11 6.41 23.64
N SER A 217 -4.74 5.77 24.76
CA SER A 217 -3.54 6.09 25.52
C SER A 217 -2.24 5.87 24.73
N TRP A 218 -2.18 4.80 23.93
CA TRP A 218 -1.04 4.54 23.05
C TRP A 218 -1.00 5.57 21.91
N ARG A 219 -2.14 5.83 21.27
CA ARG A 219 -2.27 6.82 20.19
C ARG A 219 -1.80 8.21 20.64
N ARG A 220 -2.31 8.70 21.77
CA ARG A 220 -1.93 10.00 22.36
C ARG A 220 -0.46 10.10 22.75
N LYS A 221 0.15 8.96 23.16
CA LYS A 221 1.56 8.92 23.57
C LYS A 221 2.50 8.94 22.36
N TYR A 222 2.18 8.17 21.33
CA TYR A 222 3.14 7.85 20.28
C TYR A 222 2.87 8.54 18.94
N ILE A 223 1.66 9.05 18.69
CA ILE A 223 1.30 9.60 17.38
C ILE A 223 1.16 11.10 17.49
N LYS A 224 2.05 11.82 16.79
CA LYS A 224 2.02 13.28 16.69
C LYS A 224 0.97 13.71 15.69
N HIS A 225 1.01 13.10 14.51
CA HIS A 225 0.16 13.44 13.37
C HIS A 225 0.12 12.29 12.37
N PHE A 226 -1.01 12.13 11.69
CA PHE A 226 -1.16 11.23 10.55
C PHE A 226 -1.41 12.05 9.29
N VAL A 227 -0.54 11.96 8.29
CA VAL A 227 -0.73 12.56 6.96
C VAL A 227 -1.10 11.44 5.99
N ALA A 228 -2.33 11.46 5.50
CA ALA A 228 -2.84 10.49 4.56
C ALA A 228 -2.91 11.11 3.15
N ILE A 229 -2.07 10.64 2.23
CA ILE A 229 -2.03 11.11 0.85
C ILE A 229 -2.84 10.16 -0.03
N SER A 230 -3.92 10.65 -0.62
CA SER A 230 -4.80 9.92 -1.55
C SER A 230 -5.27 8.55 -1.00
N ALA A 231 -5.59 8.48 0.29
CA ALA A 231 -6.06 7.24 0.91
C ALA A 231 -7.50 6.91 0.44
N PRO A 232 -7.73 5.73 -0.19
CA PRO A 232 -9.02 5.36 -0.75
C PRO A 232 -9.96 4.80 0.34
N TRP A 233 -10.43 5.67 1.25
CA TRP A 233 -11.20 5.29 2.44
C TRP A 233 -12.41 4.39 2.18
N GLY A 234 -13.01 4.49 0.99
CA GLY A 234 -14.17 3.69 0.58
C GLY A 234 -13.95 2.83 -0.66
N GLY A 235 -12.70 2.61 -1.08
CA GLY A 235 -12.37 1.90 -2.32
C GLY A 235 -12.42 2.78 -3.57
N THR A 236 -12.21 2.17 -4.75
CA THR A 236 -12.13 2.87 -6.04
C THR A 236 -12.93 2.14 -7.14
N VAL A 237 -13.49 2.91 -8.09
CA VAL A 237 -14.17 2.31 -9.25
C VAL A 237 -13.20 1.58 -10.17
N GLU A 238 -11.95 2.05 -10.26
CA GLU A 238 -10.87 1.36 -10.99
C GLU A 238 -10.66 -0.08 -10.51
N GLN A 239 -10.91 -0.36 -9.23
CA GLN A 239 -10.85 -1.72 -8.72
C GLN A 239 -11.86 -2.65 -9.39
N MET A 240 -13.02 -2.13 -9.83
CA MET A 240 -13.98 -2.92 -10.62
C MET A 240 -13.36 -3.34 -11.96
N THR A 241 -12.64 -2.45 -12.66
CA THR A 241 -11.89 -2.77 -13.89
C THR A 241 -10.83 -3.84 -13.62
N THR A 242 -10.05 -3.67 -12.55
CA THR A 242 -9.01 -4.62 -12.13
C THR A 242 -9.56 -6.04 -11.98
N PHE A 243 -10.75 -6.20 -11.40
CA PHE A 243 -11.40 -7.51 -11.29
C PHE A 243 -12.05 -7.96 -12.60
N ALA A 244 -12.70 -7.09 -13.37
CA ALA A 244 -13.41 -7.47 -14.58
C ALA A 244 -12.48 -7.80 -15.75
N SER A 245 -11.65 -6.84 -16.17
CA SER A 245 -10.86 -6.91 -17.41
C SER A 245 -9.35 -6.75 -17.17
N GLY A 246 -8.92 -6.63 -15.91
CA GLY A 246 -7.51 -6.44 -15.54
C GLY A 246 -7.04 -5.00 -15.75
N TYR A 247 -6.02 -4.59 -14.97
CA TYR A 247 -5.46 -3.25 -15.03
C TYR A 247 -3.93 -3.27 -14.97
N THR A 248 -3.23 -2.70 -15.94
CA THR A 248 -1.77 -2.82 -16.03
C THR A 248 -0.99 -1.88 -15.12
N LEU A 249 -1.66 -1.08 -14.27
CA LEU A 249 -1.03 -0.04 -13.44
C LEU A 249 -0.19 0.94 -14.28
N GLY A 250 -0.63 1.22 -15.51
CA GLY A 250 0.09 2.09 -16.46
C GLY A 250 1.33 1.46 -17.10
N VAL A 251 1.63 0.18 -16.83
CA VAL A 251 2.73 -0.53 -17.48
C VAL A 251 2.36 -0.80 -18.94
N PRO A 252 3.13 -0.27 -19.92
CA PRO A 252 2.81 -0.42 -21.33
C PRO A 252 3.09 -1.85 -21.82
N PHE A 253 2.44 -2.25 -22.92
CA PHE A 253 2.67 -3.54 -23.62
C PHE A 253 2.31 -4.81 -22.84
N VAL A 254 1.75 -4.68 -21.63
CA VAL A 254 1.19 -5.81 -20.88
C VAL A 254 -0.26 -6.00 -21.30
N ASP A 255 -0.64 -7.23 -21.65
CA ASP A 255 -2.04 -7.61 -21.81
C ASP A 255 -2.71 -7.64 -20.42
N PRO A 256 -3.73 -6.80 -20.15
CA PRO A 256 -4.42 -6.78 -18.87
C PRO A 256 -5.00 -8.15 -18.45
N LEU A 257 -5.39 -8.98 -19.42
CA LEU A 257 -5.99 -10.28 -19.14
C LEU A 257 -4.98 -11.29 -18.56
N LEU A 258 -3.69 -11.13 -18.86
CA LEU A 258 -2.63 -12.00 -18.32
C LEU A 258 -2.39 -11.77 -16.82
N VAL A 259 -2.62 -10.55 -16.34
CA VAL A 259 -2.43 -10.18 -14.92
C VAL A 259 -3.75 -10.22 -14.13
N ARG A 260 -4.91 -10.21 -14.81
CA ARG A 260 -6.24 -10.19 -14.18
C ARG A 260 -6.43 -11.24 -13.10
N GLU A 261 -6.05 -12.50 -13.36
CA GLU A 261 -6.25 -13.57 -12.37
C GLU A 261 -5.39 -13.37 -11.12
N GLU A 262 -4.14 -12.94 -11.28
CA GLU A 262 -3.26 -12.59 -10.15
C GLU A 262 -3.89 -11.46 -9.31
N GLN A 263 -4.50 -10.48 -9.98
CA GLN A 263 -5.05 -9.27 -9.37
C GLN A 263 -6.31 -9.58 -8.58
N ARG A 264 -7.16 -10.47 -9.12
CA ARG A 264 -8.33 -11.01 -8.44
C ARG A 264 -7.97 -11.73 -7.14
N THR A 265 -6.77 -12.34 -7.08
CA THR A 265 -6.34 -13.09 -5.89
C THR A 265 -5.74 -12.24 -4.78
N SER A 266 -5.32 -11.01 -5.07
CA SER A 266 -4.73 -10.13 -4.06
C SER A 266 -5.80 -9.70 -3.05
N GLU A 267 -5.62 -10.05 -1.77
CA GLU A 267 -6.57 -9.72 -0.70
C GLU A 267 -6.72 -8.21 -0.53
N SER A 268 -5.63 -7.45 -0.72
CA SER A 268 -5.65 -5.99 -0.70
C SER A 268 -6.51 -5.37 -1.81
N ASN A 269 -6.56 -6.00 -2.99
CA ASN A 269 -7.40 -5.55 -4.09
C ASN A 269 -8.89 -5.72 -3.76
N SER A 270 -9.26 -6.81 -3.08
CA SER A 270 -10.63 -6.97 -2.57
C SER A 270 -10.97 -5.87 -1.57
N TRP A 271 -10.02 -5.47 -0.71
CA TRP A 271 -10.20 -4.37 0.25
C TRP A 271 -10.42 -3.00 -0.43
N LEU A 272 -9.94 -2.82 -1.66
CA LEU A 272 -10.10 -1.60 -2.44
C LEU A 272 -11.39 -1.56 -3.28
N LEU A 273 -12.24 -2.60 -3.21
CA LEU A 273 -13.53 -2.57 -3.90
C LEU A 273 -14.44 -1.46 -3.31
N PRO A 274 -15.27 -0.82 -4.14
CA PRO A 274 -16.17 0.24 -3.72
C PRO A 274 -17.09 -0.17 -2.55
N THR A 275 -17.21 0.69 -1.54
CA THR A 275 -18.12 0.49 -0.41
C THR A 275 -19.41 1.28 -0.57
N ALA A 276 -20.52 0.69 -0.17
CA ALA A 276 -21.83 1.35 -0.19
C ALA A 276 -21.85 2.64 0.63
N LYS A 277 -21.09 2.71 1.73
CA LYS A 277 -20.99 3.90 2.59
C LYS A 277 -20.48 5.15 1.85
N VAL A 278 -19.64 4.98 0.83
CA VAL A 278 -19.08 6.09 0.04
C VAL A 278 -19.76 6.25 -1.31
N PHE A 279 -20.07 5.14 -1.98
CA PHE A 279 -20.59 5.16 -3.35
C PHE A 279 -22.12 5.13 -3.43
N GLY A 280 -22.81 4.67 -2.38
CA GLY A 280 -24.27 4.53 -2.33
C GLY A 280 -24.82 3.77 -3.54
N GLU A 281 -25.95 4.27 -4.06
CA GLU A 281 -26.67 3.72 -5.23
C GLU A 281 -26.05 4.06 -6.60
N ARG A 282 -24.82 4.58 -6.61
CA ARG A 282 -24.16 4.95 -7.87
C ARG A 282 -23.97 3.71 -8.74
N LYS A 283 -24.34 3.81 -10.01
CA LYS A 283 -24.07 2.79 -11.02
C LYS A 283 -22.57 2.80 -11.36
N LEU A 284 -21.86 1.78 -10.90
CA LEU A 284 -20.40 1.68 -11.06
C LEU A 284 -20.03 0.91 -12.32
N VAL A 285 -20.78 -0.14 -12.63
CA VAL A 285 -20.61 -0.95 -13.84
C VAL A 285 -21.96 -1.15 -14.51
N ILE A 286 -22.01 -0.94 -15.82
CA ILE A 286 -23.20 -1.13 -16.66
C ILE A 286 -22.82 -2.05 -17.82
N THR A 287 -23.65 -3.06 -18.04
CA THR A 287 -23.55 -4.00 -19.17
C THR A 287 -24.92 -4.05 -19.89
N PRO A 288 -25.03 -4.73 -21.05
CA PRO A 288 -26.33 -4.90 -21.72
C PRO A 288 -27.36 -5.62 -20.83
N ASN A 289 -26.90 -6.48 -19.92
CA ASN A 289 -27.76 -7.39 -19.16
C ASN A 289 -27.87 -7.02 -17.67
N ALA A 290 -26.99 -6.17 -17.14
CA ALA A 290 -26.93 -5.88 -15.71
C ALA A 290 -26.38 -4.48 -15.39
N THR A 291 -26.65 -4.01 -14.17
CA THR A 291 -26.08 -2.79 -13.61
C THR A 291 -25.67 -3.09 -12.17
N TYR A 292 -24.45 -2.71 -11.81
CA TYR A 292 -23.87 -2.98 -10.50
C TYR A 292 -23.55 -1.68 -9.78
N SER A 293 -24.05 -1.54 -8.55
CA SER A 293 -23.61 -0.54 -7.59
C SER A 293 -22.61 -1.16 -6.59
N ALA A 294 -22.24 -0.40 -5.56
CA ALA A 294 -21.45 -0.95 -4.44
C ALA A 294 -22.22 -1.96 -3.57
N HIS A 295 -23.54 -2.09 -3.73
CA HIS A 295 -24.35 -3.11 -3.07
C HIS A 295 -24.28 -4.47 -3.78
N GLU A 296 -24.01 -4.49 -5.09
CA GLU A 296 -24.00 -5.72 -5.91
C GLU A 296 -22.60 -6.29 -6.14
N ILE A 297 -21.61 -5.97 -5.29
CA ILE A 297 -20.23 -6.45 -5.49
C ILE A 297 -20.16 -7.98 -5.53
N THR A 298 -20.91 -8.70 -4.70
CA THR A 298 -20.93 -10.17 -4.70
C THR A 298 -21.49 -10.74 -6.00
N GLN A 299 -22.55 -10.13 -6.54
CA GLN A 299 -23.14 -10.50 -7.82
C GLN A 299 -22.17 -10.18 -8.97
N PHE A 300 -21.55 -9.00 -8.95
CA PHE A 300 -20.51 -8.60 -9.90
C PHE A 300 -19.36 -9.62 -9.94
N LEU A 301 -18.82 -10.04 -8.78
CA LEU A 301 -17.75 -11.03 -8.72
C LEU A 301 -18.16 -12.40 -9.31
N ASN A 302 -19.43 -12.79 -9.18
CA ASN A 302 -19.95 -13.99 -9.85
C ASN A 302 -20.01 -13.79 -11.37
N ASP A 303 -20.57 -12.68 -11.83
CA ASP A 303 -20.88 -12.45 -13.24
C ASP A 303 -19.61 -12.22 -14.09
N ILE A 304 -18.52 -11.75 -13.48
CA ILE A 304 -17.19 -11.68 -14.13
C ILE A 304 -16.45 -13.04 -14.13
N GLY A 305 -17.07 -14.11 -13.62
CA GLY A 305 -16.49 -15.45 -13.54
C GLY A 305 -15.55 -15.68 -12.35
N PHE A 306 -15.60 -14.85 -11.29
CA PHE A 306 -14.74 -14.96 -10.11
C PHE A 306 -15.51 -15.37 -8.84
N SER A 307 -16.43 -16.33 -8.94
CA SER A 307 -17.26 -16.82 -7.82
C SER A 307 -16.46 -17.29 -6.59
N ARG A 308 -15.22 -17.78 -6.79
CA ARG A 308 -14.33 -18.18 -5.69
C ARG A 308 -13.97 -17.02 -4.74
N GLY A 309 -14.02 -15.77 -5.21
CA GLY A 309 -13.77 -14.57 -4.42
C GLY A 309 -14.95 -14.10 -3.56
N VAL A 310 -16.17 -14.57 -3.85
CA VAL A 310 -17.39 -14.09 -3.19
C VAL A 310 -17.40 -14.42 -1.70
N TYR A 311 -17.00 -15.65 -1.34
CA TYR A 311 -16.94 -16.06 0.06
C TYR A 311 -15.95 -15.21 0.88
N PRO A 312 -14.64 -15.14 0.54
CA PRO A 312 -13.70 -14.34 1.31
C PRO A 312 -14.02 -12.84 1.27
N TYR A 313 -14.57 -12.31 0.17
CA TYR A 313 -15.03 -10.92 0.16
C TYR A 313 -16.14 -10.69 1.19
N THR A 314 -17.21 -11.49 1.16
CA THR A 314 -18.38 -11.32 2.02
C THR A 314 -18.05 -11.51 3.50
N THR A 315 -17.20 -12.48 3.86
CA THR A 315 -16.93 -12.80 5.26
C THR A 315 -15.79 -11.98 5.84
N ARG A 316 -14.73 -11.71 5.07
CA ARG A 316 -13.51 -11.08 5.58
C ARG A 316 -13.42 -9.60 5.27
N ILE A 317 -13.82 -9.18 4.08
CA ILE A 317 -13.54 -7.83 3.57
C ILE A 317 -14.71 -6.88 3.78
N LEU A 318 -15.92 -7.30 3.42
CA LEU A 318 -17.10 -6.45 3.54
C LEU A 318 -17.29 -5.93 4.98
N PRO A 319 -17.26 -6.76 6.04
CA PRO A 319 -17.45 -6.26 7.41
C PRO A 319 -16.29 -5.38 7.89
N LEU A 320 -15.07 -5.58 7.38
CA LEU A 320 -13.92 -4.73 7.67
C LEU A 320 -14.10 -3.31 7.09
N THR A 321 -14.65 -3.23 5.87
CA THR A 321 -14.80 -1.96 5.14
C THR A 321 -16.00 -1.13 5.59
N GLU A 322 -17.04 -1.75 6.16
CA GLU A 322 -18.19 -1.05 6.75
C GLU A 322 -17.80 -0.25 8.00
N GLN A 323 -16.74 -0.68 8.71
CA GLN A 323 -16.24 -0.06 9.93
C GLN A 323 -15.22 1.05 9.66
N LEU A 324 -15.66 2.14 9.01
CA LEU A 324 -14.84 3.33 8.83
C LEU A 324 -14.90 4.22 10.09
N ILE A 325 -14.02 3.91 11.05
CA ILE A 325 -13.89 4.58 12.36
C ILE A 325 -12.78 5.62 12.30
N ALA A 326 -13.03 6.83 12.83
CA ALA A 326 -12.04 7.90 12.86
C ALA A 326 -10.84 7.56 13.78
N PRO A 327 -9.60 7.93 13.41
CA PRO A 327 -8.41 7.47 14.11
C PRO A 327 -8.15 8.14 15.48
N GLU A 328 -8.91 9.18 15.83
CA GLU A 328 -8.78 10.00 17.06
C GLU A 328 -7.34 10.50 17.35
N VAL A 329 -6.62 10.85 16.29
CA VAL A 329 -5.34 11.57 16.32
C VAL A 329 -5.43 12.75 15.34
N PRO A 330 -4.59 13.79 15.48
CA PRO A 330 -4.47 14.82 14.46
C PRO A 330 -4.18 14.20 13.10
N ILE A 331 -5.03 14.51 12.10
CA ILE A 331 -4.93 13.96 10.76
C ILE A 331 -4.98 15.08 9.71
N THR A 332 -4.13 14.98 8.69
CA THR A 332 -4.23 15.75 7.44
C THR A 332 -4.54 14.77 6.32
N CYS A 333 -5.67 14.96 5.64
CA CYS A 333 -5.99 14.22 4.42
C CYS A 333 -5.62 15.08 3.22
N MET A 334 -4.62 14.65 2.44
CA MET A 334 -4.25 15.27 1.18
C MET A 334 -4.90 14.48 0.05
N VAL A 335 -5.73 15.15 -0.76
CA VAL A 335 -6.54 14.53 -1.80
C VAL A 335 -6.34 15.29 -3.10
N GLY A 336 -5.99 14.58 -4.17
CA GLY A 336 -5.91 15.18 -5.50
C GLY A 336 -7.30 15.44 -6.09
N SER A 337 -7.41 16.51 -6.88
CA SER A 337 -8.62 16.91 -7.61
C SER A 337 -8.23 17.52 -8.95
N GLY A 338 -9.19 17.66 -9.86
CA GLY A 338 -9.00 18.20 -11.20
C GLY A 338 -8.49 17.19 -12.23
N VAL A 339 -8.29 15.92 -11.85
CA VAL A 339 -7.83 14.85 -12.74
C VAL A 339 -9.00 13.93 -13.09
N ARG A 340 -9.09 13.53 -14.36
CA ARG A 340 -10.15 12.63 -14.86
C ARG A 340 -10.04 11.27 -14.18
N THR A 341 -11.06 10.90 -13.43
CA THR A 341 -11.10 9.70 -12.61
C THR A 341 -12.30 8.82 -13.00
N PRO A 342 -12.13 7.49 -13.17
CA PRO A 342 -13.24 6.59 -13.49
C PRO A 342 -14.39 6.68 -12.46
N GLU A 343 -15.61 6.90 -12.94
CA GLU A 343 -16.84 6.94 -12.13
C GLU A 343 -17.83 5.83 -12.50
N THR A 344 -17.96 5.51 -13.79
CA THR A 344 -18.82 4.44 -14.29
C THR A 344 -18.14 3.75 -15.46
N LEU A 345 -18.19 2.42 -15.46
CA LEU A 345 -17.64 1.54 -16.49
C LEU A 345 -18.77 0.95 -17.33
N PHE A 346 -18.62 0.99 -18.65
CA PHE A 346 -19.57 0.42 -19.59
C PHE A 346 -18.88 -0.73 -20.34
N TYR A 347 -19.39 -1.94 -20.16
CA TYR A 347 -18.96 -3.11 -20.93
C TYR A 347 -19.99 -3.42 -22.00
N GLY A 348 -19.53 -3.72 -23.22
CA GLY A 348 -20.38 -4.10 -24.36
C GLY A 348 -20.70 -5.60 -24.40
N GLU A 349 -21.16 -6.06 -25.56
CA GLU A 349 -21.54 -7.46 -25.81
C GLU A 349 -20.37 -8.45 -25.69
N ASN A 350 -19.13 -7.98 -25.89
CA ASN A 350 -17.91 -8.79 -25.74
C ASN A 350 -17.56 -9.07 -24.27
N GLY A 351 -18.35 -8.55 -23.32
CA GLY A 351 -18.23 -8.85 -21.90
C GLY A 351 -16.95 -8.27 -21.28
N PHE A 352 -16.43 -8.95 -20.27
CA PHE A 352 -15.35 -8.46 -19.41
C PHE A 352 -13.94 -8.81 -19.90
N ASP A 353 -13.80 -9.42 -21.08
CA ASP A 353 -12.50 -9.68 -21.71
C ASP A 353 -12.02 -8.50 -22.56
N GLU A 354 -12.82 -7.43 -22.70
CA GLU A 354 -12.41 -6.16 -23.28
C GLU A 354 -12.35 -5.06 -22.22
N GLN A 355 -11.60 -3.99 -22.50
CA GLN A 355 -11.58 -2.83 -21.61
C GLN A 355 -12.90 -2.03 -21.76
N PRO A 356 -13.43 -1.46 -20.67
CA PRO A 356 -14.70 -0.74 -20.72
C PRO A 356 -14.56 0.66 -21.33
N ASP A 357 -15.67 1.18 -21.86
CA ASP A 357 -15.83 2.62 -22.01
C ASP A 357 -16.02 3.25 -20.63
N VAL A 358 -15.36 4.39 -20.39
CA VAL A 358 -15.30 4.99 -19.05
C VAL A 358 -15.92 6.38 -19.05
N VAL A 359 -16.90 6.59 -18.16
CA VAL A 359 -17.33 7.93 -17.75
C VAL A 359 -16.44 8.39 -16.61
N TYR A 360 -15.86 9.57 -16.79
CA TYR A 360 -14.93 10.17 -15.84
C TYR A 360 -15.61 11.28 -15.05
N GLY A 361 -15.25 11.38 -13.78
CA GLY A 361 -15.49 12.54 -12.95
C GLY A 361 -14.20 13.10 -12.37
N ASP A 362 -14.34 13.79 -11.25
CA ASP A 362 -13.26 14.50 -10.57
C ASP A 362 -12.55 13.60 -9.55
N GLY A 363 -11.22 13.71 -9.48
CA GLY A 363 -10.35 13.00 -8.54
C GLY A 363 -8.88 13.21 -8.86
N ASP A 364 -8.03 12.23 -8.53
CA ASP A 364 -6.58 12.26 -8.70
C ASP A 364 -6.08 11.35 -9.85
N GLY A 365 -6.99 10.90 -10.71
CA GLY A 365 -6.72 9.93 -11.78
C GLY A 365 -6.93 8.48 -11.37
N HIS A 366 -7.02 8.17 -10.07
CA HIS A 366 -7.21 6.81 -9.54
C HIS A 366 -8.35 6.77 -8.52
N GLY A 367 -9.57 6.48 -8.99
CA GLY A 367 -10.76 6.41 -8.13
C GLY A 367 -11.19 7.76 -7.50
N LYS A 368 -12.49 7.91 -7.24
CA LYS A 368 -13.05 9.14 -6.66
C LYS A 368 -12.91 9.11 -5.15
N HIS A 369 -12.18 10.07 -4.59
CA HIS A 369 -12.26 10.39 -3.17
C HIS A 369 -13.60 11.11 -2.93
N GLY A 370 -14.39 10.69 -1.93
CA GLY A 370 -15.64 11.37 -1.59
C GLY A 370 -15.46 12.89 -1.50
N LYS A 371 -16.43 13.67 -2.00
CA LYS A 371 -16.38 15.15 -2.03
C LYS A 371 -15.99 15.73 -0.65
N PRO A 372 -15.44 16.96 -0.57
CA PRO A 372 -15.03 17.62 0.68
C PRO A 372 -16.16 17.89 1.70
N THR A 373 -17.39 17.47 1.40
CA THR A 373 -18.50 17.42 2.34
C THR A 373 -18.58 16.07 3.05
N SER A 374 -18.34 14.93 2.38
CA SER A 374 -18.48 13.59 2.99
C SER A 374 -17.24 13.16 3.77
N THR A 375 -16.01 13.50 3.35
CA THR A 375 -14.80 13.07 4.08
C THR A 375 -14.64 13.82 5.41
N GLY A 376 -15.09 15.08 5.47
CA GLY A 376 -15.17 15.86 6.71
C GLY A 376 -16.34 15.45 7.63
N GLU A 377 -17.33 14.73 7.10
CA GLU A 377 -18.43 14.12 7.87
C GLU A 377 -18.07 12.70 8.36
N ILE A 378 -17.25 11.96 7.61
CA ILE A 378 -16.78 10.61 7.96
C ILE A 378 -15.63 10.65 8.99
N LEU A 379 -14.76 11.65 8.91
CA LEU A 379 -13.68 11.89 9.85
C LEU A 379 -13.94 13.26 10.49
N GLY A 380 -14.63 13.26 11.64
CA GLY A 380 -15.10 14.47 12.30
C GLY A 380 -14.08 15.62 12.30
N ARG A 381 -14.48 16.75 11.69
CA ARG A 381 -13.88 18.10 11.72
C ARG A 381 -12.38 18.16 12.12
N GLY A 382 -11.50 17.92 11.14
CA GLY A 382 -10.17 18.53 11.10
C GLY A 382 -10.20 19.80 10.24
N GLU A 383 -9.55 20.87 10.70
CA GLU A 383 -9.54 22.18 10.04
C GLU A 383 -9.03 22.10 8.59
N LYS A 384 -9.79 22.70 7.66
CA LYS A 384 -9.37 22.93 6.27
C LYS A 384 -8.40 24.11 6.24
N SER A 385 -7.12 23.88 5.98
CA SER A 385 -6.20 24.95 5.57
C SER A 385 -6.22 25.07 4.05
N SER A 386 -6.74 26.19 3.55
CA SER A 386 -6.50 26.67 2.19
C SER A 386 -5.13 27.36 2.17
N PRO A 387 -4.27 27.17 1.16
CA PRO A 387 -3.23 28.14 0.88
C PRO A 387 -3.92 29.44 0.50
N GLN A 388 -3.61 30.53 1.19
CA GLN A 388 -3.87 31.87 0.67
C GLN A 388 -2.72 32.19 -0.27
N ASP A 389 -3.07 32.50 -1.52
CA ASP A 389 -2.16 33.08 -2.50
C ASP A 389 -1.63 34.42 -1.97
N ASN A 390 -0.31 34.59 -2.03
CA ASN A 390 0.36 35.89 -2.00
C ASN A 390 0.92 36.17 -3.39
#